data_AF-A0A2S3W4Y5-F1
#
_entry.id   AF-A0A2S3W4Y5-F1
#
_cell.length_a   1.000
_cell.length_b   1.000
_cell.length_c   1.000
_cell.angle_alpha   90.00
_cell.angle_beta   90.00
_cell.angle_gamma   90.00
#
_symmetry.space_group_name_H-M   'P 1'
#
loop_
_entity.id
_entity.type
_entity.pdbx_description
1 polymer ?
#
loop_
_entity_poly.entity_id
_entity_poly.type
_entity_poly.pdbx_seq_one_letter_code
_entity_poly.pdbx_strand_id
1 'polypeptide(L)'
;MARVVPTQIIDLIDQTRTIFKSQPPHVSHQSVAGLTAIVHLIDNLPSEFLTISGTDYSDLVCGVEAIRNSVAFWQRRGNLQVTISDIRDKNVLQILRDALEKCPDQIPSPMTTELAFIEDADLRNSIRLDISAATNALHNGEWKAATVLAGSASEALLLWAIEKSPDLSTLEERPKGSPERWDFSGYITVATSLKLIKDNTKKITEIAKYFRNLIHPGRAQRLSEVCDRATALTALAAVESIARDLASALPHTAHAA
;
A
#
# COMPACT_ATOMS: atom_id res chain seq x y z
N MET A 1 3.80 16.85 0.84
CA MET A 1 5.03 16.60 0.05
C MET A 1 4.78 15.41 -0.84
N ALA A 2 5.31 15.40 -2.07
CA ALA A 2 5.25 14.21 -2.92
C ALA A 2 6.03 13.07 -2.24
N ARG A 3 5.40 11.91 -2.06
CA ARG A 3 6.04 10.72 -1.50
C ARG A 3 6.85 10.06 -2.61
N VAL A 4 8.16 9.92 -2.43
CA VAL A 4 9.03 9.20 -3.37
C VAL A 4 8.68 7.71 -3.31
N VAL A 5 8.56 7.06 -4.46
CA VAL A 5 8.30 5.62 -4.59
C VAL A 5 9.36 4.95 -5.47
N PRO A 6 9.63 3.64 -5.32
CA PRO A 6 10.66 2.93 -6.07
C PRO A 6 10.59 3.12 -7.60
N THR A 7 9.41 3.02 -8.23
CA THR A 7 9.29 3.16 -9.69
C THR A 7 9.69 4.54 -10.20
N GLN A 8 9.47 5.61 -9.43
CA GLN A 8 9.94 6.94 -9.82
C GLN A 8 11.47 7.01 -9.92
N ILE A 9 12.16 6.28 -9.03
CA ILE A 9 13.62 6.19 -9.03
C ILE A 9 14.08 5.31 -10.19
N ILE A 10 13.40 4.18 -10.45
CA ILE A 10 13.67 3.29 -11.59
C ILE A 10 13.53 4.05 -12.91
N ASP A 11 12.46 4.82 -13.09
CA ASP A 11 12.22 5.63 -14.28
C ASP A 11 13.36 6.64 -14.50
N LEU A 12 13.82 7.28 -13.42
CA LEU A 12 14.96 8.20 -13.49
C LEU A 12 16.27 7.47 -13.83
N ILE A 13 16.50 6.27 -13.28
CA ILE A 13 17.65 5.43 -13.62
C ILE A 13 17.61 5.05 -15.10
N ASP A 14 16.46 4.66 -15.63
CA ASP A 14 16.32 4.22 -17.01
C ASP A 14 16.51 5.39 -17.99
N GLN A 15 15.95 6.58 -17.68
CA GLN A 15 16.22 7.82 -18.44
C GLN A 15 17.71 8.19 -18.42
N THR A 16 18.32 8.12 -17.23
CA THR A 16 19.76 8.34 -17.02
C THR A 16 20.54 7.40 -17.93
N ARG A 17 20.25 6.09 -17.94
CA ARG A 17 20.95 5.10 -18.79
C ARG A 17 20.83 5.37 -20.29
N THR A 18 19.64 5.79 -20.77
CA THR A 18 19.44 6.13 -22.19
C THR A 18 20.37 7.26 -22.64
N ILE A 19 20.64 8.23 -21.75
CA ILE A 19 21.55 9.35 -22.03
C ILE A 19 23.00 8.88 -22.14
N PHE A 20 23.41 7.83 -21.42
CA PHE A 20 24.83 7.41 -21.30
C PHE A 20 25.29 6.30 -22.25
N LYS A 21 24.45 5.84 -23.20
CA LYS A 21 24.79 4.87 -24.27
C LYS A 21 25.88 3.84 -23.88
N SER A 22 25.54 2.96 -22.94
CA SER A 22 26.24 1.69 -22.64
C SER A 22 27.78 1.69 -22.68
N GLN A 23 28.39 2.21 -21.63
CA GLN A 23 29.71 1.88 -21.06
C GLN A 23 29.58 2.04 -19.52
N PRO A 24 30.53 1.59 -18.66
CA PRO A 24 30.40 1.81 -17.22
C PRO A 24 30.06 3.29 -16.94
N PRO A 25 29.12 3.54 -16.02
CA PRO A 25 28.55 4.86 -15.87
C PRO A 25 29.66 5.79 -15.39
N HIS A 26 29.76 6.97 -15.99
CA HIS A 26 30.81 7.93 -15.66
C HIS A 26 30.20 9.23 -15.18
N VAL A 27 30.86 9.87 -14.22
CA VAL A 27 30.52 11.21 -13.77
C VAL A 27 31.14 12.23 -14.72
N SER A 28 30.31 13.12 -15.24
CA SER A 28 30.64 14.24 -16.11
C SER A 28 29.66 15.39 -15.88
N HIS A 29 29.89 16.54 -16.50
CA HIS A 29 28.94 17.67 -16.49
C HIS A 29 27.55 17.28 -17.01
N GLN A 30 27.45 16.26 -17.88
CA GLN A 30 26.18 15.80 -18.44
C GLN A 30 25.46 14.79 -17.53
N SER A 31 26.18 14.07 -16.66
CA SER A 31 25.62 12.98 -15.85
C SER A 31 25.48 13.30 -14.37
N VAL A 32 26.25 14.25 -13.85
CA VAL A 32 26.33 14.54 -12.42
C VAL A 32 24.98 14.93 -11.83
N ALA A 33 24.14 15.66 -12.57
CA ALA A 33 22.82 16.06 -12.11
C ALA A 33 21.89 14.85 -11.94
N GLY A 34 21.82 13.95 -12.94
CA GLY A 34 21.00 12.74 -12.88
C GLY A 34 21.45 11.78 -11.78
N LEU A 35 22.76 11.55 -11.67
CA LEU A 35 23.33 10.70 -10.62
C LEU A 35 23.08 11.23 -9.21
N THR A 36 23.22 12.55 -9.01
CA THR A 36 22.93 13.19 -7.71
C THR A 36 21.44 13.14 -7.40
N ALA A 37 20.57 13.32 -8.40
CA ALA A 37 19.12 13.21 -8.24
C ALA A 37 18.70 11.80 -7.85
N ILE A 38 19.28 10.75 -8.45
CA ILE A 38 19.02 9.36 -8.07
C ILE A 38 19.36 9.13 -6.59
N VAL A 39 20.57 9.52 -6.17
CA VAL A 39 20.98 9.39 -4.76
C VAL A 39 20.03 10.16 -3.84
N HIS A 40 19.67 11.39 -4.20
CA HIS A 40 18.75 12.19 -3.41
C HIS A 40 17.35 11.56 -3.28
N LEU A 41 16.83 10.96 -4.35
CA LEU A 41 15.54 10.27 -4.28
C LEU A 41 15.62 9.00 -3.43
N ILE A 42 16.71 8.23 -3.51
CA ILE A 42 16.92 7.05 -2.65
C ILE A 42 17.00 7.45 -1.17
N ASP A 43 17.69 8.55 -0.84
CA ASP A 43 17.76 9.06 0.55
C ASP A 43 16.39 9.47 1.11
N ASN A 44 15.49 9.89 0.23
CA ASN A 44 14.13 10.32 0.59
C ASN A 44 13.10 9.21 0.36
N LEU A 45 13.52 8.00 -0.02
CA LEU A 45 12.65 6.84 -0.11
C LEU A 45 12.31 6.37 1.32
N PRO A 46 11.03 6.38 1.72
CA PRO A 46 10.65 5.90 3.04
C PRO A 46 11.12 4.44 3.26
N SER A 47 11.73 4.16 4.41
CA SER A 47 12.36 2.87 4.69
C SER A 47 11.39 1.69 4.64
N GLU A 48 10.11 1.95 4.82
CA GLU A 48 9.07 0.93 4.78
C GLU A 48 8.86 0.35 3.36
N PHE A 49 9.36 1.03 2.31
CA PHE A 49 9.39 0.47 0.95
C PHE A 49 10.56 -0.49 0.71
N LEU A 50 11.56 -0.54 1.61
CA LEU A 50 12.76 -1.37 1.45
C LEU A 50 12.52 -2.80 1.93
N THR A 51 11.55 -3.48 1.34
CA THR A 51 11.19 -4.89 1.64
C THR A 51 12.06 -5.87 0.85
N ILE A 52 13.37 -5.72 0.94
CA ILE A 52 14.36 -6.49 0.15
C ILE A 52 15.27 -7.33 1.05
N SER A 53 15.95 -8.32 0.46
CA SER A 53 16.87 -9.18 1.21
C SER A 53 18.07 -8.38 1.75
N GLY A 54 18.73 -8.88 2.80
CA GLY A 54 19.94 -8.23 3.35
C GLY A 54 21.06 -8.08 2.32
N THR A 55 21.16 -9.02 1.36
CA THR A 55 22.09 -8.95 0.23
C THR A 55 21.71 -7.81 -0.72
N ASP A 56 20.44 -7.73 -1.12
CA ASP A 56 19.93 -6.67 -2.01
C ASP A 56 20.05 -5.28 -1.37
N TYR A 57 19.81 -5.19 -0.06
CA TYR A 57 20.00 -3.96 0.70
C TYR A 57 21.47 -3.54 0.76
N SER A 58 22.39 -4.50 0.98
CA SER A 58 23.82 -4.22 0.94
C SER A 58 24.27 -3.74 -0.44
N ASP A 59 23.71 -4.32 -1.50
CA ASP A 59 23.97 -3.93 -2.88
C ASP A 59 23.43 -2.52 -3.18
N LEU A 60 22.24 -2.18 -2.69
CA LEU A 60 21.67 -0.83 -2.76
C LEU A 60 22.60 0.20 -2.09
N VAL A 61 23.03 -0.07 -0.85
CA VAL A 61 23.92 0.82 -0.09
C VAL A 61 25.27 0.98 -0.79
N CYS A 62 25.90 -0.12 -1.21
CA CYS A 62 27.16 -0.07 -1.95
C CYS A 62 27.02 0.76 -3.23
N GLY A 63 25.90 0.62 -3.94
CA GLY A 63 25.65 1.37 -5.17
C GLY A 63 25.49 2.88 -4.95
N VAL A 64 24.74 3.27 -3.91
CA VAL A 64 24.57 4.69 -3.53
C VAL A 64 25.92 5.31 -3.18
N GLU A 65 26.72 4.63 -2.36
CA GLU A 65 28.01 5.16 -1.92
C GLU A 65 29.05 5.20 -3.04
N ALA A 66 29.01 4.26 -4.00
CA ALA A 66 29.85 4.33 -5.19
C ALA A 66 29.55 5.59 -6.02
N ILE A 67 28.27 5.93 -6.23
CA ILE A 67 27.88 7.16 -6.92
C ILE A 67 28.35 8.40 -6.14
N ARG A 68 28.09 8.46 -4.83
CA ARG A 68 28.52 9.60 -3.99
C ARG A 68 30.02 9.84 -4.06
N ASN A 69 30.81 8.78 -3.92
CA ASN A 69 32.26 8.85 -3.94
C ASN A 69 32.77 9.33 -5.30
N SER A 70 32.24 8.80 -6.40
CA SER A 70 32.62 9.24 -7.74
C SER A 70 32.22 10.70 -8.02
N VAL A 71 31.06 11.15 -7.55
CA VAL A 71 30.63 12.56 -7.67
C VAL A 71 31.54 13.48 -6.86
N ALA A 72 31.82 13.15 -5.61
CA ALA A 72 32.71 13.93 -4.75
C ALA A 72 34.14 14.00 -5.33
N PHE A 73 34.62 12.90 -5.89
CA PHE A 73 35.93 12.85 -6.54
C PHE A 73 35.98 13.72 -7.81
N TRP A 74 34.94 13.66 -8.65
CA TRP A 74 34.80 14.49 -9.85
C TRP A 74 34.79 15.99 -9.50
N GLN A 75 34.03 16.39 -8.48
CA GLN A 75 33.97 17.78 -8.00
C GLN A 75 35.33 18.31 -7.54
N ARG A 76 36.17 17.47 -6.92
CA ARG A 76 37.51 17.84 -6.45
C ARG A 76 38.54 17.93 -7.57
N ARG A 77 38.45 17.08 -8.59
CA ARG A 77 39.44 17.03 -9.68
C ARG A 77 39.19 18.01 -10.81
N GLY A 78 37.92 18.34 -11.10
CA GLY A 78 37.53 19.24 -12.19
C GLY A 78 37.76 18.66 -13.59
N ASN A 79 36.76 18.81 -14.48
CA ASN A 79 36.76 18.52 -15.92
C ASN A 79 37.17 17.12 -16.44
N LEU A 80 37.68 16.21 -15.61
CA LEU A 80 37.97 14.83 -16.01
C LEU A 80 36.74 13.93 -15.82
N GLN A 81 36.45 13.05 -16.77
CA GLN A 81 35.44 12.01 -16.58
C GLN A 81 35.92 11.03 -15.50
N VAL A 82 35.01 10.63 -14.61
CA VAL A 82 35.29 9.67 -13.53
C VAL A 82 34.41 8.45 -13.75
N THR A 83 35.02 7.32 -14.10
CA THR A 83 34.30 6.04 -14.19
C THR A 83 33.84 5.60 -12.80
N ILE A 84 32.58 5.22 -12.68
CA ILE A 84 32.06 4.55 -11.48
C ILE A 84 32.38 3.07 -11.63
N SER A 85 33.09 2.52 -10.65
CA SER A 85 33.48 1.10 -10.67
C SER A 85 32.25 0.20 -10.58
N ASP A 86 32.32 -0.92 -11.30
CA ASP A 86 31.35 -2.00 -11.13
C ASP A 86 31.48 -2.61 -9.74
N ILE A 87 30.36 -3.08 -9.22
CA ILE A 87 30.27 -3.76 -7.93
C ILE A 87 29.84 -5.19 -8.23
N ARG A 88 30.63 -6.18 -7.80
CA ARG A 88 30.33 -7.61 -8.05
C ARG A 88 30.01 -7.91 -9.53
N ASP A 89 30.83 -7.35 -10.42
CA ASP A 89 30.71 -7.48 -11.89
C ASP A 89 29.40 -6.94 -12.49
N LYS A 90 28.66 -6.11 -11.74
CA LYS A 90 27.47 -5.42 -12.22
C LYS A 90 27.66 -3.90 -12.21
N ASN A 91 27.07 -3.28 -13.24
CA ASN A 91 26.94 -1.84 -13.33
C ASN A 91 26.15 -1.28 -12.13
N VAL A 92 26.64 -0.20 -11.52
CA VAL A 92 26.03 0.40 -10.33
C VAL A 92 24.55 0.75 -10.52
N LEU A 93 24.17 1.30 -11.69
CA LEU A 93 22.79 1.68 -11.97
C LEU A 93 21.90 0.45 -12.15
N GLN A 94 22.45 -0.64 -12.68
CA GLN A 94 21.74 -1.92 -12.77
C GLN A 94 21.51 -2.51 -11.38
N ILE A 95 22.49 -2.44 -10.48
CA ILE A 95 22.32 -2.90 -9.09
C ILE A 95 21.21 -2.12 -8.39
N LEU A 96 21.26 -0.78 -8.46
CA LEU A 96 20.24 0.06 -7.84
C LEU A 96 18.85 -0.26 -8.42
N ARG A 97 18.75 -0.41 -9.74
CA ARG A 97 17.50 -0.78 -10.41
C ARG A 97 17.00 -2.16 -9.96
N ASP A 98 17.86 -3.19 -9.98
CA ASP A 98 17.53 -4.56 -9.58
C ASP A 98 17.02 -4.63 -8.12
N ALA A 99 17.61 -3.83 -7.23
CA ALA A 99 17.17 -3.77 -5.83
C ALA A 99 15.81 -3.06 -5.71
N LEU A 100 15.64 -1.92 -6.37
CA LEU A 100 14.41 -1.13 -6.32
C LEU A 100 13.22 -1.82 -7.01
N GLU A 101 13.45 -2.63 -8.04
CA GLU A 101 12.41 -3.41 -8.74
C GLU A 101 11.76 -4.47 -7.85
N LYS A 102 12.43 -4.85 -6.76
CA LYS A 102 11.90 -5.75 -5.73
C LYS A 102 11.12 -5.01 -4.64
N CYS A 103 11.19 -3.68 -4.60
CA CYS A 103 10.47 -2.86 -3.64
C CYS A 103 9.07 -2.54 -4.20
N PRO A 104 8.01 -2.61 -3.39
CA PRO A 104 6.67 -2.23 -3.83
C PRO A 104 6.54 -0.71 -3.98
N ASP A 105 5.69 -0.25 -4.89
CA ASP A 105 5.32 1.18 -5.00
C ASP A 105 4.27 1.63 -4.00
N GLN A 106 3.61 0.65 -3.37
CA GLN A 106 2.57 0.90 -2.41
C GLN A 106 2.77 -0.02 -1.22
N ILE A 107 2.74 0.60 -0.05
CA ILE A 107 2.74 -0.09 1.23
C ILE A 107 1.63 0.53 2.08
N PRO A 108 0.94 -0.28 2.89
CA PRO A 108 0.05 0.27 3.88
C PRO A 108 0.78 1.27 4.77
N SER A 109 0.12 2.36 5.14
CA SER A 109 0.63 3.25 6.18
C SER A 109 0.86 2.45 7.47
N PRO A 110 1.97 2.66 8.20
CA PRO A 110 2.20 2.05 9.52
C PRO A 110 1.11 2.37 10.55
N MET A 111 0.34 3.44 10.33
CA MET A 111 -0.81 3.79 11.18
C MET A 111 -2.08 3.02 10.82
N THR A 112 -2.08 2.27 9.71
CA THR A 112 -3.19 1.42 9.31
C THR A 112 -3.24 0.21 10.22
N THR A 113 -4.44 -0.13 10.72
CA THR A 113 -4.65 -1.33 11.55
C THR A 113 -3.97 -2.56 10.94
N GLU A 114 -3.19 -3.28 11.77
CA GLU A 114 -2.27 -4.35 11.33
C GLU A 114 -2.98 -5.59 10.77
N LEU A 115 -4.25 -5.81 11.14
CA LEU A 115 -5.03 -6.99 10.74
C LEU A 115 -4.31 -8.33 11.01
N ALA A 116 -3.59 -8.41 12.13
CA ALA A 116 -2.74 -9.57 12.48
C ALA A 116 -3.50 -10.91 12.59
N PHE A 117 -4.82 -10.88 12.71
CA PHE A 117 -5.69 -12.04 12.71
C PHE A 117 -5.85 -12.69 11.31
N ILE A 118 -5.43 -12.02 10.24
CA ILE A 118 -5.40 -12.58 8.87
C ILE A 118 -4.03 -13.23 8.66
N GLU A 119 -3.98 -14.56 8.59
CA GLU A 119 -2.73 -15.32 8.41
C GLU A 119 -2.11 -15.12 7.02
N ASP A 120 -2.95 -15.11 5.98
CA ASP A 120 -2.55 -14.86 4.60
C ASP A 120 -1.98 -13.44 4.46
N ALA A 121 -0.67 -13.35 4.26
CA ALA A 121 0.05 -12.09 4.21
C ALA A 121 -0.35 -11.24 2.99
N ASP A 122 -0.65 -11.85 1.84
CA ASP A 122 -0.99 -11.14 0.62
C ASP A 122 -2.39 -10.54 0.72
N LEU A 123 -3.35 -11.34 1.20
CA LEU A 123 -4.71 -10.85 1.47
C LEU A 123 -4.69 -9.74 2.55
N ARG A 124 -3.95 -9.97 3.64
CA ARG A 124 -3.79 -8.97 4.71
C ARG A 124 -3.25 -7.65 4.17
N ASN A 125 -2.17 -7.70 3.40
CA ASN A 125 -1.56 -6.50 2.83
C ASN A 125 -2.47 -5.82 1.81
N SER A 126 -3.20 -6.58 0.99
CA SER A 126 -4.19 -6.05 0.06
C SER A 126 -5.28 -5.23 0.76
N ILE A 127 -5.90 -5.79 1.81
CA ILE A 127 -6.93 -5.06 2.59
C ILE A 127 -6.33 -3.84 3.30
N ARG A 128 -5.12 -3.96 3.86
CA ARG A 128 -4.43 -2.83 4.49
C ARG A 128 -4.10 -1.72 3.49
N LEU A 129 -3.76 -2.05 2.25
CA LEU A 129 -3.54 -1.07 1.19
C LEU A 129 -4.81 -0.28 0.90
N ASP A 130 -5.97 -0.95 0.81
CA ASP A 130 -7.26 -0.28 0.63
C ASP A 130 -7.60 0.68 1.79
N ILE A 131 -7.38 0.27 3.04
CA ILE A 131 -7.61 1.14 4.21
C ILE A 131 -6.65 2.33 4.20
N SER A 132 -5.38 2.10 3.89
CA SER A 132 -4.38 3.16 3.78
C SER A 132 -4.73 4.14 2.65
N ALA A 133 -5.18 3.63 1.50
CA ALA A 133 -5.60 4.44 0.36
C ALA A 133 -6.85 5.26 0.70
N ALA A 134 -7.82 4.67 1.41
CA ALA A 134 -9.00 5.38 1.89
C ALA A 134 -8.64 6.53 2.85
N THR A 135 -7.66 6.30 3.73
CA THR A 135 -7.14 7.31 4.67
C THR A 135 -6.43 8.45 3.93
N ASN A 136 -5.61 8.14 2.93
CA ASN A 136 -4.94 9.14 2.11
C ASN A 136 -5.96 9.97 1.29
N ALA A 137 -6.96 9.31 0.71
CA ALA A 137 -8.05 9.98 0.00
C ALA A 137 -8.82 10.94 0.94
N LEU A 138 -9.06 10.55 2.19
CA LEU A 138 -9.65 11.44 3.20
C LEU A 138 -8.75 12.68 3.43
N HIS A 139 -7.44 12.50 3.62
CA HIS A 139 -6.52 13.62 3.84
C HIS A 139 -6.41 14.56 2.64
N ASN A 140 -6.58 14.05 1.43
CA ASN A 140 -6.51 14.82 0.18
C ASN A 140 -7.84 15.47 -0.23
N GLY A 141 -8.93 15.28 0.52
CA GLY A 141 -10.23 15.83 0.16
C GLY A 141 -11.02 15.01 -0.86
N GLU A 142 -10.59 13.79 -1.15
CA GLU A 142 -11.18 12.89 -2.14
C GLU A 142 -12.30 12.05 -1.52
N TRP A 143 -13.36 12.71 -1.05
CA TRP A 143 -14.41 12.11 -0.21
C TRP A 143 -15.07 10.87 -0.82
N LYS A 144 -15.34 10.90 -2.12
CA LYS A 144 -15.94 9.78 -2.84
C LYS A 144 -15.00 8.57 -2.87
N ALA A 145 -13.72 8.80 -3.15
CA ALA A 145 -12.72 7.73 -3.18
C ALA A 145 -12.53 7.12 -1.79
N ALA A 146 -12.38 7.97 -0.75
CA ALA A 146 -12.27 7.52 0.64
C ALA A 146 -13.46 6.65 1.06
N THR A 147 -14.69 7.09 0.73
CA THR A 147 -15.93 6.35 1.07
C THR A 147 -15.99 5.00 0.34
N VAL A 148 -15.60 4.94 -0.94
CA VAL A 148 -15.57 3.70 -1.73
C VAL A 148 -14.57 2.70 -1.18
N LEU A 149 -13.32 3.15 -1.00
CA LEU A 149 -12.20 2.29 -0.60
C LEU A 149 -12.42 1.73 0.81
N ALA A 150 -12.86 2.56 1.76
CA ALA A 150 -13.19 2.08 3.10
C ALA A 150 -14.38 1.09 3.09
N GLY A 151 -15.36 1.31 2.22
CA GLY A 151 -16.47 0.36 1.99
C GLY A 151 -15.98 -0.98 1.43
N SER A 152 -15.09 -0.94 0.43
CA SER A 152 -14.46 -2.13 -0.17
C SER A 152 -13.68 -2.94 0.87
N ALA A 153 -12.83 -2.27 1.66
CA ALA A 153 -12.09 -2.91 2.74
C ALA A 153 -13.01 -3.51 3.81
N SER A 154 -14.13 -2.86 4.12
CA SER A 154 -15.16 -3.40 5.02
C SER A 154 -15.79 -4.68 4.46
N GLU A 155 -16.15 -4.70 3.17
CA GLU A 155 -16.67 -5.90 2.49
C GLU A 155 -15.65 -7.05 2.55
N ALA A 156 -14.39 -6.77 2.23
CA ALA A 156 -13.32 -7.77 2.26
C ALA A 156 -13.07 -8.36 3.65
N LEU A 157 -13.03 -7.53 4.70
CA LEU A 157 -12.88 -7.99 6.08
C LEU A 157 -14.03 -8.91 6.53
N LEU A 158 -15.27 -8.52 6.21
CA LEU A 158 -16.44 -9.31 6.58
C LEU A 158 -16.48 -10.63 5.81
N LEU A 159 -16.23 -10.61 4.50
CA LEU A 159 -16.16 -11.82 3.68
C LEU A 159 -15.13 -12.80 4.24
N TRP A 160 -13.89 -12.33 4.46
CA TRP A 160 -12.83 -13.16 5.03
C TRP A 160 -13.25 -13.79 6.38
N ALA A 161 -13.81 -12.99 7.28
CA ALA A 161 -14.19 -13.47 8.61
C ALA A 161 -15.35 -14.48 8.55
N ILE A 162 -16.30 -14.27 7.64
CA ILE A 162 -17.42 -15.18 7.39
C ILE A 162 -16.90 -16.53 6.88
N GLU A 163 -16.00 -16.53 5.89
CA GLU A 163 -15.43 -17.75 5.32
C GLU A 163 -14.60 -18.55 6.31
N LYS A 164 -13.95 -17.87 7.27
CA LYS A 164 -13.18 -18.50 8.34
C LYS A 164 -14.05 -19.00 9.51
N SER A 165 -15.32 -18.62 9.56
CA SER A 165 -16.20 -19.05 10.65
C SER A 165 -16.69 -20.49 10.46
N PRO A 166 -16.45 -21.40 11.43
CA PRO A 166 -16.97 -22.77 11.35
C PRO A 166 -18.50 -22.82 11.39
N ASP A 167 -19.12 -21.81 12.03
CA ASP A 167 -20.56 -21.72 12.24
C ASP A 167 -21.31 -21.21 10.99
N LEU A 168 -20.62 -20.88 9.90
CA LEU A 168 -21.25 -20.48 8.64
C LEU A 168 -22.19 -21.57 8.09
N SER A 169 -21.83 -22.84 8.31
CA SER A 169 -22.59 -24.00 7.85
C SER A 169 -23.86 -24.26 8.66
N THR A 170 -23.93 -23.78 9.90
CA THR A 170 -25.05 -24.01 10.82
C THR A 170 -26.08 -22.88 10.79
N LEU A 171 -25.77 -21.76 10.12
CA LEU A 171 -26.70 -20.68 9.88
C LEU A 171 -27.83 -21.09 8.93
N GLU A 172 -29.06 -21.09 9.46
CA GLU A 172 -30.28 -21.36 8.68
C GLU A 172 -30.61 -20.23 7.70
N GLU A 173 -30.44 -18.97 8.13
CA GLU A 173 -30.72 -17.79 7.32
C GLU A 173 -29.43 -17.17 6.78
N ARG A 174 -29.17 -17.36 5.49
CA ARG A 174 -28.08 -16.70 4.76
C ARG A 174 -28.46 -16.40 3.31
N PRO A 175 -27.81 -15.42 2.65
CA PRO A 175 -28.05 -15.15 1.24
C PRO A 175 -27.79 -16.39 0.37
N LYS A 176 -28.48 -16.49 -0.76
CA LYS A 176 -28.34 -17.61 -1.69
C LYS A 176 -27.00 -17.55 -2.43
N GLY A 177 -26.39 -18.72 -2.64
CA GLY A 177 -25.13 -18.85 -3.36
C GLY A 177 -23.91 -18.79 -2.44
N SER A 178 -22.73 -18.83 -3.06
CA SER A 178 -21.46 -18.79 -2.34
C SER A 178 -21.19 -17.39 -1.74
N PRO A 179 -20.47 -17.30 -0.61
CA PRO A 179 -20.23 -16.03 0.09
C PRO A 179 -19.73 -14.90 -0.80
N GLU A 180 -18.84 -15.20 -1.76
CA GLU A 180 -18.20 -14.24 -2.67
C GLU A 180 -19.19 -13.52 -3.61
N ARG A 181 -20.43 -14.02 -3.71
CA ARG A 181 -21.51 -13.42 -4.52
C ARG A 181 -22.49 -12.60 -3.70
N TRP A 182 -22.33 -12.57 -2.38
CA TRP A 182 -23.23 -11.82 -1.52
C TRP A 182 -22.95 -10.32 -1.67
N ASP A 183 -23.99 -9.53 -1.44
CA ASP A 183 -23.83 -8.08 -1.38
C ASP A 183 -23.38 -7.65 0.02
N PHE A 184 -23.00 -6.38 0.13
CA PHE A 184 -22.57 -5.80 1.40
C PHE A 184 -23.63 -5.94 2.51
N SER A 185 -24.92 -5.93 2.16
CA SER A 185 -25.98 -6.14 3.15
C SER A 185 -25.98 -7.57 3.69
N GLY A 186 -25.77 -8.55 2.82
CA GLY A 186 -25.61 -9.96 3.18
C GLY A 186 -24.43 -10.17 4.12
N TYR A 187 -23.28 -9.57 3.82
CA TYR A 187 -22.10 -9.65 4.70
C TYR A 187 -22.38 -9.08 6.10
N ILE A 188 -22.98 -7.90 6.20
CA ILE A 188 -23.31 -7.29 7.50
C ILE A 188 -24.25 -8.19 8.31
N THR A 189 -25.31 -8.70 7.67
CA THR A 189 -26.30 -9.57 8.32
C THR A 189 -25.65 -10.85 8.83
N VAL A 190 -24.91 -11.56 7.97
CA VAL A 190 -24.30 -12.85 8.33
C VAL A 190 -23.21 -12.67 9.39
N ALA A 191 -22.34 -11.67 9.25
CA ALA A 191 -21.31 -11.40 10.26
C ALA A 191 -21.90 -11.06 11.64
N THR A 192 -23.04 -10.36 11.68
CA THR A 192 -23.77 -10.09 12.93
C THR A 192 -24.34 -11.37 13.52
N SER A 193 -24.99 -12.21 12.70
CA SER A 193 -25.57 -13.48 13.15
C SER A 193 -24.51 -14.45 13.69
N LEU A 194 -23.31 -14.44 13.09
CA LEU A 194 -22.14 -15.18 13.58
C LEU A 194 -21.45 -14.53 14.78
N LYS A 195 -21.94 -13.38 15.26
CA LYS A 195 -21.33 -12.60 16.36
C LYS A 195 -19.88 -12.20 16.09
N LEU A 196 -19.49 -12.08 14.82
CA LEU A 196 -18.16 -11.60 14.41
C LEU A 196 -18.03 -10.09 14.59
N ILE A 197 -19.15 -9.36 14.54
CA ILE A 197 -19.22 -7.92 14.81
C ILE A 197 -20.33 -7.61 15.82
N LYS A 198 -20.14 -6.55 16.61
CA LYS A 198 -21.12 -6.09 17.61
C LYS A 198 -22.25 -5.27 16.98
N ASP A 199 -23.36 -5.10 17.68
CA ASP A 199 -24.51 -4.32 17.22
C ASP A 199 -24.16 -2.86 16.86
N ASN A 200 -23.28 -2.22 17.62
CA ASN A 200 -22.85 -0.85 17.31
C ASN A 200 -21.99 -0.80 16.03
N THR A 201 -21.16 -1.83 15.80
CA THR A 201 -20.37 -1.98 14.57
C THR A 201 -21.30 -2.25 13.38
N LYS A 202 -22.32 -3.09 13.53
CA LYS A 202 -23.37 -3.27 12.52
C LYS A 202 -23.99 -1.92 12.12
N LYS A 203 -24.44 -1.12 13.08
CA LYS A 203 -25.11 0.17 12.81
C LYS A 203 -24.22 1.12 11.99
N ILE A 204 -22.95 1.30 12.38
CA ILE A 204 -22.05 2.18 11.65
C ILE A 204 -21.73 1.63 10.26
N THR A 205 -21.60 0.32 10.10
CA THR A 205 -21.37 -0.33 8.80
C THR A 205 -22.57 -0.22 7.88
N GLU A 206 -23.80 -0.29 8.40
CA GLU A 206 -25.02 -0.05 7.60
C GLU A 206 -25.07 1.38 7.07
N ILE A 207 -24.68 2.37 7.88
CA ILE A 207 -24.56 3.77 7.46
C ILE A 207 -23.45 3.93 6.41
N ALA A 208 -22.28 3.32 6.64
CA ALA A 208 -21.18 3.33 5.67
C ALA A 208 -21.59 2.70 4.33
N LYS A 209 -22.31 1.57 4.34
CA LYS A 209 -22.89 0.95 3.14
C LYS A 209 -23.82 1.92 2.41
N TYR A 210 -24.69 2.61 3.14
CA TYR A 210 -25.59 3.61 2.55
C TYR A 210 -24.81 4.70 1.81
N PHE A 211 -23.76 5.26 2.43
CA PHE A 211 -22.91 6.27 1.81
C PHE A 211 -22.10 5.74 0.63
N ARG A 212 -21.54 4.52 0.74
CA ARG A 212 -20.86 3.85 -0.37
C ARG A 212 -21.78 3.71 -1.58
N ASN A 213 -23.07 3.48 -1.39
CA ASN A 213 -24.02 3.40 -2.50
C ASN A 213 -24.28 4.73 -3.21
N LEU A 214 -23.90 5.88 -2.63
CA LEU A 214 -23.94 7.19 -3.32
C LEU A 214 -22.97 7.28 -4.50
N ILE A 215 -22.12 6.27 -4.70
CA ILE A 215 -21.20 6.21 -5.84
C ILE A 215 -21.93 6.09 -7.17
N HIS A 216 -23.13 5.51 -7.13
CA HIS A 216 -24.03 5.36 -8.27
C HIS A 216 -24.67 6.71 -8.59
N PRO A 217 -24.38 7.33 -9.76
CA PRO A 217 -24.84 8.70 -10.08
C PRO A 217 -26.36 8.88 -9.96
N GLY A 218 -27.14 7.90 -10.42
CA GLY A 218 -28.61 7.95 -10.33
C GLY A 218 -29.15 7.93 -8.90
N ARG A 219 -28.42 7.31 -7.95
CA ARG A 219 -28.81 7.34 -6.53
C ARG A 219 -28.51 8.69 -5.92
N ALA A 220 -27.29 9.20 -6.12
CA ALA A 220 -26.87 10.51 -5.63
C ALA A 220 -27.81 11.63 -6.14
N GLN A 221 -28.15 11.62 -7.43
CA GLN A 221 -29.06 12.59 -8.02
C GLN A 221 -30.47 12.52 -7.43
N ARG A 222 -31.04 11.30 -7.27
CA ARG A 222 -32.39 11.13 -6.73
C ARG A 222 -32.51 11.56 -5.27
N LEU A 223 -31.46 11.34 -4.48
CA LEU A 223 -31.43 11.69 -3.05
C LEU A 223 -30.93 13.12 -2.82
N SER A 224 -30.35 13.78 -3.83
CA SER A 224 -29.66 15.06 -3.69
C SER A 224 -28.56 15.02 -2.62
N GLU A 225 -27.85 13.89 -2.54
CA GLU A 225 -26.77 13.65 -1.59
C GLU A 225 -25.46 13.38 -2.33
N VAL A 226 -24.34 13.79 -1.73
CA VAL A 226 -22.99 13.57 -2.25
C VAL A 226 -22.10 12.99 -1.16
N CYS A 227 -21.03 12.29 -1.57
CA CYS A 227 -19.97 11.93 -0.63
C CYS A 227 -19.25 13.21 -0.18
N ASP A 228 -19.15 13.39 1.13
CA ASP A 228 -18.48 14.51 1.77
C ASP A 228 -17.51 14.01 2.86
N ARG A 229 -16.93 14.95 3.61
CA ARG A 229 -16.00 14.61 4.69
C ARG A 229 -16.66 13.73 5.76
N ALA A 230 -17.93 13.94 6.09
CA ALA A 230 -18.64 13.17 7.10
C ALA A 230 -18.92 11.74 6.60
N THR A 231 -19.30 11.56 5.34
CA THR A 231 -19.49 10.21 4.77
C THR A 231 -18.19 9.42 4.76
N ALA A 232 -17.07 10.07 4.39
CA ALA A 232 -15.74 9.45 4.34
C ALA A 232 -15.26 9.02 5.74
N LEU A 233 -15.39 9.91 6.75
CA LEU A 233 -15.06 9.59 8.14
C LEU A 233 -15.91 8.44 8.68
N THR A 234 -17.19 8.40 8.34
CA THR A 234 -18.08 7.32 8.78
C THR A 234 -17.68 5.97 8.18
N ALA A 235 -17.31 5.94 6.90
CA ALA A 235 -16.85 4.73 6.24
C ALA A 235 -15.53 4.21 6.84
N LEU A 236 -14.57 5.11 7.13
CA LEU A 236 -13.33 4.76 7.82
C LEU A 236 -13.59 4.26 9.25
N ALA A 237 -14.49 4.91 9.99
CA ALA A 237 -14.86 4.45 11.32
C ALA A 237 -15.53 3.05 11.31
N ALA A 238 -16.25 2.71 10.24
CA ALA A 238 -16.84 1.38 10.07
C ALA A 238 -15.77 0.31 9.87
N VAL A 239 -14.82 0.49 8.94
CA VAL A 239 -13.76 -0.50 8.69
C VAL A 239 -12.88 -0.71 9.93
N GLU A 240 -12.54 0.35 10.65
CA GLU A 240 -11.79 0.27 11.90
C GLU A 240 -12.58 -0.43 13.02
N SER A 241 -13.90 -0.24 13.07
CA SER A 241 -14.75 -0.92 14.05
C SER A 241 -14.91 -2.41 13.75
N ILE A 242 -15.01 -2.78 12.47
CA ILE A 242 -15.00 -4.19 12.04
C ILE A 242 -13.66 -4.82 12.42
N ALA A 243 -12.54 -4.22 12.05
CA ALA A 243 -11.22 -4.76 12.35
C ALA A 243 -11.00 -4.97 13.86
N ARG A 244 -11.44 -4.01 14.69
CA ARG A 244 -11.36 -4.11 16.15
C ARG A 244 -12.20 -5.26 16.71
N ASP A 245 -13.42 -5.43 16.22
CA ASP A 245 -14.30 -6.51 16.67
C ASP A 245 -13.77 -7.87 16.23
N LEU A 246 -13.30 -8.02 14.99
CA LEU A 246 -12.67 -9.25 14.50
C LEU A 246 -11.42 -9.62 15.29
N ALA A 247 -10.56 -8.64 15.61
CA ALA A 247 -9.39 -8.86 16.45
C ALA A 247 -9.75 -9.33 17.87
N SER A 248 -10.92 -8.97 18.37
CA SER A 248 -11.41 -9.37 19.70
C SER A 248 -12.16 -10.70 19.68
N ALA A 249 -12.86 -11.00 18.58
CA ALA A 249 -13.72 -12.18 18.45
C ALA A 249 -12.94 -13.44 18.08
N LEU A 250 -11.80 -13.28 17.40
CA LEU A 250 -10.95 -14.40 17.01
C LEU A 250 -9.88 -14.65 18.07
N PRO A 251 -9.69 -15.90 18.53
CA PRO A 251 -8.64 -16.21 19.48
C PRO A 251 -7.28 -15.83 18.87
N HIS A 252 -6.45 -15.12 19.63
CA HIS A 252 -5.06 -14.92 19.27
C HIS A 252 -4.45 -16.30 19.05
N THR A 253 -4.02 -16.59 17.83
CA THR A 253 -3.09 -17.68 17.57
C THR A 253 -1.83 -17.32 18.36
N ALA A 254 -1.70 -17.93 19.54
CA ALA A 254 -0.51 -17.80 20.36
C ALA A 254 0.67 -18.20 19.46
N HIS A 255 1.63 -17.27 19.30
CA HIS A 255 2.92 -17.59 18.73
C HIS A 255 3.47 -18.82 19.46
N ALA A 256 3.49 -19.95 18.76
CA ALA A 256 4.31 -21.07 19.16
C ALA A 256 5.76 -20.59 19.09
N ALA A 257 6.41 -20.64 20.25
CA ALA A 257 7.83 -20.36 20.44
C ALA A 257 8.72 -21.35 19.67
#